data_AF-A0AAP0G353-F1
#
_entry.id   AF-A0AAP0G353-F1
#
_cell.length_a   1.000
_cell.length_b   1.000
_cell.length_c   1.000
_cell.angle_alpha   90.00
_cell.angle_beta   90.00
_cell.angle_gamma   90.00
#
_symmetry.space_group_name_H-M   'P 1'
#
loop_
_entity.id
_entity.type
_entity.pdbx_description
1 polymer ?
#
loop_
_entity_poly.entity_id
_entity_poly.type
_entity_poly.pdbx_seq_one_letter_code
_entity_poly.pdbx_strand_id
1 'polypeptide(L)'
;MDKLVASEELIEWRKTAYKDPGKALCCGEGKLNRCSCCRPVRSLPKRIILVRHGESQGNLDMSAYTTTPDYKIPLTPLGTEQARAAGERICGVVSDGGRDANWKVHFYVSPYVRTRSTLREIGYAFPRGRIIGVREECRVREQDFGNFQVEERMKAIKESRERFGRFFFRFPDGESAADVFDRVASFMESLWRDIDMRRLDQDENSETNLVIVSHGLTSRVFLMKWFKWTVEQFERLNNLGNCEFRVMQLGPSGDYSLAIHHTKEELESWGLSAEMIVDQQWRATANRGAWNVDFAPYLYSFFGDLKDEDENGVAGNEQSIIA
;
A
#
# COMPACT_ATOMS: atom_id res chain seq x y z
N MET A 1 -32.30 -22.11 44.92
CA MET A 1 -31.53 -23.22 44.34
C MET A 1 -32.42 -23.72 43.22
N ASP A 2 -32.26 -23.37 41.95
CA ASP A 2 -31.03 -23.37 41.15
C ASP A 2 -31.10 -22.36 40.00
N LYS A 3 -30.17 -21.40 39.97
CA LYS A 3 -29.98 -20.43 38.86
C LYS A 3 -28.49 -20.14 38.60
N LEU A 4 -27.58 -21.08 38.87
CA LEU A 4 -26.13 -20.84 38.80
C LEU A 4 -25.30 -21.85 37.99
N VAL A 5 -25.89 -22.74 37.19
CA VAL A 5 -25.12 -23.71 36.37
C VAL A 5 -25.12 -23.36 34.87
N ALA A 6 -26.00 -22.47 34.41
CA ALA A 6 -26.13 -22.17 32.98
C ALA A 6 -25.11 -21.13 32.43
N SER A 7 -24.25 -20.53 33.26
CA SER A 7 -23.33 -19.48 32.83
C SER A 7 -21.97 -19.97 32.37
N GLU A 8 -21.46 -21.10 32.87
CA GLU A 8 -20.13 -21.59 32.50
C GLU A 8 -20.14 -22.34 31.17
N GLU A 9 -21.15 -23.18 30.88
CA GLU A 9 -21.26 -23.89 29.59
C GLU A 9 -21.48 -22.94 28.39
N LEU A 10 -22.21 -21.83 28.58
CA LEU A 10 -22.44 -20.82 27.54
C LEU A 10 -21.19 -19.97 27.25
N ILE A 11 -20.30 -19.80 28.23
CA ILE A 11 -19.02 -19.11 28.09
C ILE A 11 -17.98 -20.04 27.42
N GLU A 12 -17.97 -21.32 27.75
CA GLU A 12 -17.14 -22.35 27.09
C GLU A 12 -17.55 -22.55 25.62
N TRP A 13 -18.85 -22.56 25.33
CA TRP A 13 -19.36 -22.65 23.95
C TRP A 13 -18.96 -21.44 23.10
N ARG A 14 -19.02 -20.22 23.65
CA ARG A 14 -18.58 -18.99 22.95
C ARG A 14 -17.08 -18.94 22.66
N LYS A 15 -16.24 -19.54 23.52
CA LYS A 15 -14.79 -19.68 23.26
C LYS A 15 -14.49 -20.69 22.16
N THR A 16 -15.37 -21.67 21.97
CA THR A 16 -15.19 -22.76 20.99
C THR A 16 -15.83 -22.44 19.63
N ALA A 17 -16.89 -21.63 19.60
CA ALA A 17 -17.65 -21.27 18.39
C ALA A 17 -16.97 -20.25 17.46
N TYR A 18 -15.81 -19.69 17.84
CA TYR A 18 -14.95 -18.88 16.95
C TYR A 18 -13.99 -19.73 16.09
N LYS A 19 -14.31 -21.01 15.88
CA LYS A 19 -13.77 -21.84 14.81
C LYS A 19 -14.92 -22.20 13.88
N ASP A 20 -15.01 -21.46 12.78
CA ASP A 20 -15.75 -21.76 11.54
C ASP A 20 -16.24 -23.23 11.45
N PRO A 21 -17.48 -23.54 11.85
CA PRO A 21 -17.94 -24.93 12.02
C PRO A 21 -18.01 -25.71 10.70
N GLY A 22 -17.95 -25.02 9.55
CA GLY A 22 -17.82 -25.65 8.24
C GLY A 22 -16.43 -26.18 7.91
N LYS A 23 -15.37 -25.79 8.66
CA LYS A 23 -13.98 -26.25 8.42
C LYS A 23 -13.57 -27.42 9.30
N ALA A 24 -14.17 -27.58 10.48
CA ALA A 24 -13.81 -28.64 11.43
C ALA A 24 -14.20 -30.04 10.95
N LEU A 25 -15.20 -30.18 10.07
CA LEU A 25 -15.65 -31.47 9.55
C LEU A 25 -14.80 -32.02 8.39
N CYS A 26 -13.95 -31.21 7.74
CA CYS A 26 -13.26 -31.65 6.52
C CYS A 26 -11.83 -32.15 6.75
N CYS A 27 -11.20 -31.78 7.87
CA CYS A 27 -9.81 -32.13 8.17
C CYS A 27 -9.68 -32.60 9.61
N GLY A 28 -9.47 -33.91 9.80
CA GLY A 28 -9.05 -34.45 11.10
C GLY A 28 -7.85 -33.68 11.64
N GLU A 29 -7.76 -33.60 12.97
CA GLU A 29 -6.71 -32.89 13.70
C GLU A 29 -5.33 -33.29 13.17
N GLY A 30 -4.64 -32.34 12.51
CA GLY A 30 -3.28 -32.55 11.98
C GLY A 30 -3.09 -32.38 10.46
N LYS A 31 -4.13 -32.08 9.67
CA LYS A 31 -4.00 -31.87 8.20
C LYS A 31 -4.50 -30.51 7.66
N LEU A 32 -4.53 -29.46 8.50
CA LEU A 32 -5.03 -28.14 8.08
C LEU A 32 -4.33 -27.54 6.83
N ASN A 33 -3.05 -27.87 6.60
CA ASN A 33 -2.26 -27.24 5.54
C ASN A 33 -2.20 -28.05 4.21
N ARG A 34 -2.92 -29.18 4.10
CA ARG A 34 -2.85 -30.07 2.91
C ARG A 34 -4.21 -30.41 2.28
N CYS A 35 -5.32 -29.83 2.74
CA CYS A 35 -6.63 -30.02 2.11
C CYS A 35 -6.91 -28.93 1.08
N SER A 36 -7.33 -29.32 -0.13
CA SER A 36 -7.84 -28.41 -1.17
C SER A 36 -9.10 -27.64 -0.76
N CYS A 37 -9.79 -28.10 0.29
CA CYS A 37 -10.97 -27.50 0.90
C CYS A 37 -10.65 -26.30 1.83
N CYS A 38 -9.45 -26.26 2.39
CA CYS A 38 -8.99 -25.19 3.27
C CYS A 38 -8.16 -24.23 2.42
N ARG A 39 -8.74 -23.11 1.94
CA ARG A 39 -7.93 -22.06 1.31
C ARG A 39 -6.80 -21.70 2.28
N PRO A 40 -5.51 -21.80 1.86
CA PRO A 40 -4.42 -21.40 2.73
C PRO A 40 -4.65 -19.96 3.19
N VAL A 41 -4.51 -19.72 4.49
CA VAL A 41 -4.58 -18.36 5.03
C VAL A 41 -3.51 -17.56 4.29
N ARG A 42 -3.94 -16.53 3.55
CA ARG A 42 -3.06 -15.70 2.74
C ARG A 42 -1.98 -15.10 3.65
N SER A 43 -0.72 -15.50 3.48
CA SER A 43 0.41 -14.92 4.20
C SER A 43 0.76 -13.59 3.53
N LEU A 44 0.25 -12.50 4.09
CA LEU A 44 0.52 -11.16 3.59
C LEU A 44 1.86 -10.67 4.16
N PRO A 45 2.66 -9.93 3.37
CA PRO A 45 3.81 -9.22 3.93
C PRO A 45 3.40 -8.37 5.13
N LYS A 46 4.22 -8.33 6.19
CA LYS A 46 3.95 -7.46 7.34
C LYS A 46 3.99 -6.00 6.92
N ARG A 47 4.94 -5.64 6.04
CA ARG A 47 5.14 -4.25 5.59
C ARG A 47 5.41 -4.18 4.10
N ILE A 48 4.95 -3.09 3.48
CA ILE A 48 5.34 -2.62 2.15
C ILE A 48 5.90 -1.21 2.34
N ILE A 49 7.16 -1.01 1.98
CA ILE A 49 7.90 0.22 2.20
C ILE A 49 8.21 0.83 0.84
N LEU A 50 7.61 1.98 0.53
CA LEU A 50 7.86 2.72 -0.70
C LEU A 50 9.00 3.70 -0.46
N VAL A 51 10.02 3.69 -1.31
CA VAL A 51 11.21 4.53 -1.16
C VAL A 51 11.43 5.33 -2.44
N ARG A 52 11.55 6.65 -2.34
CA ARG A 52 12.02 7.47 -3.47
C ARG A 52 13.55 7.39 -3.56
N HIS A 53 14.09 7.35 -4.78
CA HIS A 53 15.53 7.45 -4.98
C HIS A 53 16.16 8.69 -4.29
N GLY A 54 17.46 8.60 -4.00
CA GLY A 54 18.26 9.71 -3.48
C GLY A 54 18.41 10.85 -4.48
N GLU A 55 18.98 11.97 -4.05
CA GLU A 55 19.22 13.11 -4.94
C GLU A 55 19.99 12.70 -6.20
N SER A 56 19.48 13.12 -7.35
CA SER A 56 20.09 12.85 -8.66
C SER A 56 20.62 14.13 -9.29
N GLN A 57 21.50 14.00 -10.29
CA GLN A 57 21.99 15.16 -11.04
C GLN A 57 20.83 15.97 -11.64
N GLY A 58 19.78 15.30 -12.10
CA GLY A 58 18.56 15.93 -12.60
C GLY A 58 17.66 16.54 -11.52
N ASN A 59 17.96 16.39 -10.22
CA ASN A 59 17.31 17.17 -9.16
C ASN A 59 18.04 18.48 -8.88
N LEU A 60 19.37 18.53 -9.07
CA LEU A 60 20.16 19.74 -8.94
C LEU A 60 20.04 20.64 -10.16
N ASP A 61 20.12 20.03 -11.35
CA ASP A 61 20.10 20.75 -12.61
C ASP A 61 19.20 20.06 -13.63
N MET A 62 18.09 20.73 -13.97
CA MET A 62 17.14 20.24 -14.97
C MET A 62 17.76 20.13 -16.37
N SER A 63 18.84 20.86 -16.65
CA SER A 63 19.57 20.77 -17.92
C SER A 63 20.14 19.36 -18.17
N ALA A 64 20.35 18.56 -17.11
CA ALA A 64 20.83 17.19 -17.23
C ALA A 64 19.92 16.32 -18.13
N TYR A 65 18.61 16.58 -18.15
CA TYR A 65 17.65 15.86 -18.98
C TYR A 65 17.66 16.29 -20.47
N THR A 66 18.46 17.27 -20.85
CA THR A 66 18.64 17.69 -22.26
C THR A 66 19.66 16.82 -22.98
N THR A 67 20.65 16.28 -22.25
CA THR A 67 21.77 15.52 -22.82
C THR A 67 21.82 14.07 -22.34
N THR A 68 21.26 13.79 -21.17
CA THR A 68 21.22 12.46 -20.58
C THR A 68 19.78 11.94 -20.53
N PRO A 69 19.48 10.75 -21.11
CA PRO A 69 18.17 10.15 -20.98
C PRO A 69 17.78 9.94 -19.51
N ASP A 70 16.52 10.19 -19.15
CA ASP A 70 16.06 10.18 -17.75
C ASP A 70 16.49 8.91 -16.99
N TYR A 71 16.29 7.74 -17.60
CA TYR A 71 16.66 6.46 -16.97
C TYR A 71 18.16 6.30 -16.66
N LYS A 72 19.03 7.08 -17.29
CA LYS A 72 20.49 7.08 -17.08
C LYS A 72 20.98 8.12 -16.09
N ILE A 73 20.13 9.05 -15.63
CA ILE A 73 20.55 10.12 -14.72
C ILE A 73 21.09 9.50 -13.41
N PRO A 74 22.36 9.78 -13.04
CA PRO A 74 22.98 9.19 -11.86
C PRO A 74 22.62 9.95 -10.57
N LEU A 75 22.89 9.30 -9.43
CA LEU A 75 22.85 9.98 -8.12
C LEU A 75 23.97 11.01 -7.98
N THR A 76 23.76 11.96 -7.09
CA THR A 76 24.81 12.82 -6.55
C THR A 76 25.55 12.10 -5.41
N PRO A 77 26.72 12.60 -4.97
CA PRO A 77 27.36 12.12 -3.74
C PRO A 77 26.42 12.22 -2.53
N LEU A 78 25.70 13.35 -2.39
CA LEU A 78 24.69 13.54 -1.35
C LEU A 78 23.56 12.49 -1.45
N GLY A 79 23.07 12.21 -2.66
CA GLY A 79 22.08 11.16 -2.89
C GLY A 79 22.53 9.75 -2.49
N THR A 80 23.84 9.50 -2.53
CA THR A 80 24.45 8.24 -2.05
C THR A 80 24.43 8.18 -0.52
N GLU A 81 24.80 9.26 0.15
CA GLU A 81 24.77 9.36 1.63
C GLU A 81 23.33 9.27 2.17
N GLN A 82 22.39 9.98 1.53
CA GLN A 82 20.96 9.89 1.82
C GLN A 82 20.45 8.45 1.75
N ALA A 83 20.90 7.68 0.75
CA ALA A 83 20.48 6.30 0.56
C ALA A 83 21.04 5.36 1.65
N ARG A 84 22.28 5.57 2.12
CA ARG A 84 22.84 4.82 3.26
C ARG A 84 22.04 5.08 4.54
N ALA A 85 21.79 6.35 4.85
CA ALA A 85 21.00 6.73 6.02
C ALA A 85 19.56 6.19 5.95
N ALA A 86 18.95 6.18 4.76
CA ALA A 86 17.65 5.55 4.56
C ALA A 86 17.70 4.04 4.79
N GLY A 87 18.76 3.35 4.35
CA GLY A 87 18.98 1.93 4.59
C GLY A 87 18.95 1.59 6.08
N GLU A 88 19.70 2.34 6.90
CA GLU A 88 19.74 2.15 8.36
C GLU A 88 18.35 2.33 9.00
N ARG A 89 17.63 3.40 8.63
CA ARG A 89 16.28 3.66 9.13
C ARG A 89 15.28 2.57 8.74
N ILE A 90 15.31 2.12 7.48
CA ILE A 90 14.44 1.03 7.00
C ILE A 90 14.79 -0.27 7.72
N CYS A 91 16.08 -0.57 7.92
CA CYS A 91 16.50 -1.74 8.69
C CYS A 91 15.98 -1.67 10.15
N GLY A 92 16.01 -0.49 10.77
CA GLY A 92 15.41 -0.23 12.08
C GLY A 92 13.90 -0.53 12.10
N VAL A 93 13.16 -0.10 11.08
CA VAL A 93 11.72 -0.39 10.94
C VAL A 93 11.45 -1.89 10.82
N VAL A 94 12.14 -2.59 9.92
CA VAL A 94 11.82 -4.02 9.68
C VAL A 94 12.25 -4.93 10.84
N SER A 95 13.26 -4.51 11.61
CA SER A 95 13.75 -5.23 12.80
C SER A 95 13.08 -4.81 14.11
N ASP A 96 12.07 -3.94 14.04
CA ASP A 96 11.42 -3.34 15.22
C ASP A 96 12.43 -2.76 16.23
N GLY A 97 13.46 -2.09 15.72
CA GLY A 97 14.57 -1.53 16.51
C GLY A 97 15.57 -2.58 17.00
N GLY A 98 15.71 -3.69 16.28
CA GLY A 98 16.55 -4.83 16.66
C GLY A 98 15.91 -5.80 17.66
N ARG A 99 14.65 -5.57 18.07
CA ARG A 99 13.91 -6.46 18.98
C ARG A 99 13.41 -7.71 18.29
N ASP A 100 13.13 -7.62 16.98
CA ASP A 100 12.73 -8.76 16.19
C ASP A 100 13.92 -9.31 15.39
N ALA A 101 14.11 -10.62 15.53
CA ALA A 101 15.08 -11.40 14.79
C ALA A 101 14.41 -12.32 13.77
N ASN A 102 13.11 -12.18 13.50
CA ASN A 102 12.38 -13.06 12.61
C ASN A 102 11.79 -12.33 11.39
N TRP A 103 12.51 -11.34 10.88
CA TRP A 103 12.13 -10.63 9.67
C TRP A 103 12.99 -11.04 8.47
N LYS A 104 12.40 -10.88 7.29
CA LYS A 104 13.02 -11.02 5.98
C LYS A 104 12.61 -9.87 5.07
N VAL A 105 13.44 -9.54 4.08
CA VAL A 105 13.17 -8.46 3.13
C VAL A 105 13.30 -8.92 1.68
N HIS A 106 12.36 -8.49 0.84
CA HIS A 106 12.45 -8.60 -0.61
C HIS A 106 12.43 -7.20 -1.24
N PHE A 107 13.34 -6.94 -2.16
CA PHE A 107 13.43 -5.64 -2.82
C PHE A 107 12.86 -5.68 -4.23
N TYR A 108 12.02 -4.70 -4.55
CA TYR A 108 11.71 -4.33 -5.94
C TYR A 108 12.41 -3.01 -6.26
N VAL A 109 12.92 -2.86 -7.47
CA VAL A 109 13.61 -1.64 -7.88
C VAL A 109 13.27 -1.26 -9.31
N SER A 110 13.04 0.02 -9.56
CA SER A 110 12.91 0.52 -10.92
C SER A 110 14.24 0.35 -11.68
N PRO A 111 14.19 0.16 -13.02
CA PRO A 111 15.40 -0.05 -13.83
C PRO A 111 16.31 1.17 -13.93
N TYR A 112 15.89 2.34 -13.43
CA TYR A 112 16.66 3.59 -13.58
C TYR A 112 17.95 3.55 -12.76
N VAL A 113 19.01 4.16 -13.29
CA VAL A 113 20.35 4.16 -12.67
C VAL A 113 20.30 4.72 -11.25
N ARG A 114 19.56 5.82 -11.03
CA ARG A 114 19.37 6.42 -9.70
C ARG A 114 18.70 5.48 -8.70
N THR A 115 17.63 4.76 -9.10
CA THR A 115 16.95 3.81 -8.20
C THR A 115 17.81 2.60 -7.87
N ARG A 116 18.53 2.07 -8.87
CA ARG A 116 19.47 0.94 -8.67
C ARG A 116 20.64 1.32 -7.77
N SER A 117 21.15 2.54 -7.91
CA SER A 117 22.22 3.06 -7.04
C SER A 117 21.71 3.29 -5.62
N THR A 118 20.50 3.85 -5.45
CA THR A 118 19.88 3.99 -4.13
C THR A 118 19.68 2.63 -3.45
N LEU A 119 19.17 1.62 -4.16
CA LEU A 119 19.01 0.28 -3.59
C LEU A 119 20.34 -0.32 -3.13
N ARG A 120 21.42 -0.12 -3.90
CA ARG A 120 22.75 -0.63 -3.54
C ARG A 120 23.20 -0.10 -2.19
N GLU A 121 23.04 1.20 -1.97
CA GLU A 121 23.43 1.85 -0.72
C GLU A 121 22.50 1.47 0.44
N ILE A 122 21.18 1.38 0.20
CA ILE A 122 20.22 0.85 1.18
C ILE A 122 20.60 -0.56 1.61
N GLY A 123 21.02 -1.41 0.66
CA GLY A 123 21.35 -2.81 0.89
C GLY A 123 22.48 -3.05 1.88
N TYR A 124 23.41 -2.10 2.06
CA TYR A 124 24.51 -2.22 3.02
C TYR A 124 24.04 -2.30 4.48
N ALA A 125 22.86 -1.77 4.80
CA ALA A 125 22.30 -1.86 6.14
C ALA A 125 21.75 -3.26 6.49
N PHE A 126 21.58 -4.14 5.50
CA PHE A 126 20.90 -5.42 5.67
C PHE A 126 21.89 -6.59 5.71
N PRO A 127 21.82 -7.47 6.74
CA PRO A 127 22.57 -8.72 6.71
C PRO A 127 22.14 -9.59 5.52
N ARG A 128 23.11 -10.16 4.78
CA ARG A 128 22.83 -10.92 3.55
C ARG A 128 21.78 -12.04 3.72
N GLY A 129 21.80 -12.72 4.87
CA GLY A 129 20.86 -13.80 5.21
C GLY A 129 19.42 -13.33 5.49
N ARG A 130 19.19 -12.02 5.61
CA ARG A 130 17.85 -11.42 5.76
C ARG A 130 17.22 -11.06 4.41
N ILE A 131 18.01 -11.00 3.34
CA ILE A 131 17.57 -10.60 2.01
C ILE A 131 17.11 -11.84 1.23
N ILE A 132 15.81 -11.95 1.02
CA ILE A 132 15.16 -13.03 0.24
C ILE A 132 15.57 -12.93 -1.23
N GLY A 133 15.51 -11.71 -1.77
CA GLY A 133 15.77 -11.48 -3.18
C GLY A 133 15.64 -10.01 -3.55
N VAL A 134 16.05 -9.74 -4.80
CA VAL A 134 15.91 -8.45 -5.46
C VAL A 134 15.34 -8.71 -6.84
N ARG A 135 14.32 -7.94 -7.25
CA ARG A 135 13.76 -7.97 -8.60
C ARG A 135 13.73 -6.56 -9.19
N GLU A 136 14.28 -6.43 -10.39
CA GLU A 136 14.06 -5.23 -11.20
C GLU A 136 12.63 -5.27 -11.78
N GLU A 137 11.89 -4.18 -11.66
CA GLU A 137 10.50 -4.06 -12.10
C GLU A 137 10.31 -2.78 -12.92
N CYS A 138 10.11 -2.96 -14.24
CA CYS A 138 9.97 -1.84 -15.18
C CYS A 138 8.69 -1.02 -14.95
N ARG A 139 7.63 -1.64 -14.40
CA ARG A 139 6.35 -0.95 -14.17
C ARG A 139 6.37 0.01 -12.98
N VAL A 140 7.44 0.02 -12.18
CA VAL A 140 7.64 0.99 -11.08
C VAL A 140 8.66 2.09 -11.42
N ARG A 141 8.94 2.33 -12.71
CA ARG A 141 9.72 3.48 -13.20
C ARG A 141 8.96 4.80 -13.09
N GLU A 142 9.64 5.95 -13.20
CA GLU A 142 8.98 7.28 -13.13
C GLU A 142 8.05 7.53 -14.31
N GLN A 143 7.14 8.51 -14.19
CA GLN A 143 6.39 9.03 -15.34
C GLN A 143 7.32 9.45 -16.46
N ASP A 144 7.08 8.94 -17.67
CA ASP A 144 7.83 9.35 -18.83
C ASP A 144 7.40 10.77 -19.25
N PHE A 145 8.34 11.73 -19.30
CA PHE A 145 8.08 13.13 -19.70
C PHE A 145 8.43 13.42 -21.17
N GLY A 146 8.59 12.37 -21.99
CA GLY A 146 9.16 12.44 -23.34
C GLY A 146 10.67 12.13 -23.36
N ASN A 147 11.27 12.17 -24.55
CA ASN A 147 12.66 11.73 -24.77
C ASN A 147 13.73 12.63 -24.11
N PHE A 148 13.81 13.89 -24.55
CA PHE A 148 14.72 14.90 -23.99
C PHE A 148 13.91 16.13 -23.58
N GLN A 149 14.27 16.68 -22.43
CA GLN A 149 13.51 17.74 -21.78
C GLN A 149 14.15 19.11 -22.03
N VAL A 150 13.85 19.71 -23.18
CA VAL A 150 14.29 21.09 -23.50
C VAL A 150 13.64 22.06 -22.53
N GLU A 151 14.44 22.88 -21.85
CA GLU A 151 14.02 23.67 -20.70
C GLU A 151 12.83 24.61 -21.00
N GLU A 152 12.92 25.39 -22.07
CA GLU A 152 11.88 26.34 -22.49
C GLU A 152 10.56 25.63 -22.79
N ARG A 153 10.62 24.50 -23.52
CA ARG A 153 9.46 23.67 -23.82
C ARG A 153 8.86 23.08 -22.55
N MET A 154 9.69 22.59 -21.64
CA MET A 154 9.24 22.02 -20.37
C MET A 154 8.60 23.04 -19.46
N LYS A 155 9.06 24.30 -19.47
CA LYS A 155 8.42 25.37 -18.71
C LYS A 155 6.99 25.61 -19.17
N ALA A 156 6.77 25.77 -20.48
CA ALA A 156 5.43 25.95 -21.05
C ALA A 156 4.51 24.73 -20.79
N ILE A 157 5.06 23.51 -20.85
CA ILE A 157 4.33 22.27 -20.54
C ILE A 157 3.93 22.24 -19.06
N LYS A 158 4.81 22.61 -18.12
CA LYS A 158 4.51 22.65 -16.68
C LYS A 158 3.41 23.66 -16.36
N GLU A 159 3.45 24.85 -16.95
CA GLU A 159 2.40 25.86 -16.79
C GLU A 159 1.04 25.36 -17.32
N SER A 160 1.05 24.67 -18.48
CA SER A 160 -0.16 24.06 -19.04
C SER A 160 -0.70 22.95 -18.15
N ARG A 161 0.17 22.13 -17.57
CA ARG A 161 -0.18 21.06 -16.62
C ARG A 161 -0.83 21.60 -15.35
N GLU A 162 -0.30 22.69 -14.80
CA GLU A 162 -0.86 23.31 -13.59
C GLU A 162 -2.30 23.77 -13.80
N ARG A 163 -2.64 24.26 -15.00
CA ARG A 163 -4.01 24.66 -15.36
C ARG A 163 -4.93 23.49 -15.67
N PHE A 164 -4.40 22.40 -16.25
CA PHE A 164 -5.20 21.25 -16.68
C PHE A 164 -5.52 20.28 -15.54
N GLY A 165 -4.62 20.13 -14.56
CA GLY A 165 -4.69 19.10 -13.54
C GLY A 165 -3.61 18.04 -13.73
N ARG A 166 -3.13 17.45 -12.62
CA ARG A 166 -1.90 16.64 -12.62
C ARG A 166 -2.14 15.21 -13.07
N PHE A 167 -3.34 14.66 -12.81
CA PHE A 167 -3.60 13.24 -13.02
C PHE A 167 -3.79 12.87 -14.49
N PHE A 168 -4.63 13.61 -15.20
CA PHE A 168 -4.98 13.34 -16.60
C PHE A 168 -4.09 14.05 -17.62
N PHE A 169 -3.27 15.02 -17.21
CA PHE A 169 -2.37 15.70 -18.14
C PHE A 169 -1.33 14.71 -18.69
N ARG A 170 -1.30 14.59 -20.02
CA ARG A 170 -0.34 13.76 -20.75
C ARG A 170 0.78 14.61 -21.31
N PHE A 171 2.01 14.25 -20.99
CA PHE A 171 3.17 14.89 -21.58
C PHE A 171 3.30 14.50 -23.07
N PRO A 172 3.70 15.44 -23.96
CA PRO A 172 4.04 15.10 -25.34
C PRO A 172 5.09 13.99 -25.38
N ASP A 173 4.84 12.93 -26.17
CA ASP A 173 5.70 11.74 -26.27
C ASP A 173 5.96 11.03 -24.92
N GLY A 174 5.12 11.28 -23.91
CA GLY A 174 5.25 10.77 -22.56
C GLY A 174 3.96 10.15 -22.02
N GLU A 175 3.91 9.99 -20.69
CA GLU A 175 2.82 9.41 -19.93
C GLU A 175 1.98 10.50 -19.24
N SER A 176 0.72 10.21 -18.97
CA SER A 176 -0.09 10.84 -17.93
C SER A 176 0.03 10.05 -16.61
N ALA A 177 -0.41 10.61 -15.48
CA ALA A 177 -0.43 9.82 -14.24
C ALA A 177 -1.45 8.66 -14.30
N ALA A 178 -2.49 8.79 -15.14
CA ALA A 178 -3.42 7.70 -15.46
C ALA A 178 -2.70 6.53 -16.18
N ASP A 179 -1.81 6.82 -17.14
CA ASP A 179 -1.01 5.76 -17.79
C ASP A 179 -0.08 5.07 -16.76
N VAL A 180 0.49 5.83 -15.82
CA VAL A 180 1.27 5.29 -14.69
C VAL A 180 0.40 4.41 -13.79
N PHE A 181 -0.85 4.80 -13.54
CA PHE A 181 -1.80 4.04 -12.74
C PHE A 181 -2.07 2.65 -13.30
N ASP A 182 -2.24 2.53 -14.62
CA ASP A 182 -2.51 1.25 -15.27
C ASP A 182 -1.33 0.28 -15.17
N ARG A 183 -0.10 0.74 -15.41
CA ARG A 183 1.09 -0.12 -15.25
C ARG A 183 1.36 -0.49 -13.80
N VAL A 184 1.11 0.41 -12.85
CA VAL A 184 1.20 0.12 -11.41
C VAL A 184 0.13 -0.90 -10.99
N ALA A 185 -1.10 -0.80 -11.52
CA ALA A 185 -2.14 -1.79 -11.30
C ALA A 185 -1.71 -3.18 -11.80
N SER A 186 -1.15 -3.28 -13.01
CA SER A 186 -0.60 -4.53 -13.54
C SER A 186 0.54 -5.10 -12.68
N PHE A 187 1.42 -4.24 -12.14
CA PHE A 187 2.43 -4.66 -11.18
C PHE A 187 1.80 -5.25 -9.91
N MET A 188 0.79 -4.58 -9.35
CA MET A 188 0.09 -5.08 -8.16
C MET A 188 -0.55 -6.45 -8.40
N GLU A 189 -1.13 -6.71 -9.57
CA GLU A 189 -1.65 -8.06 -9.92
C GLU A 189 -0.56 -9.13 -9.87
N SER A 190 0.64 -8.80 -10.37
CA SER A 190 1.79 -9.71 -10.34
C SER A 190 2.29 -9.92 -8.91
N LEU A 191 2.33 -8.85 -8.11
CA LEU A 191 2.68 -8.90 -6.70
C LEU A 191 1.70 -9.78 -5.91
N TRP A 192 0.39 -9.59 -6.11
CA TRP A 192 -0.64 -10.42 -5.47
C TRP A 192 -0.51 -11.89 -5.83
N ARG A 193 -0.21 -12.20 -7.10
CA ARG A 193 0.07 -13.57 -7.54
C ARG A 193 1.31 -14.15 -6.87
N ASP A 194 2.38 -13.37 -6.73
CA ASP A 194 3.60 -13.83 -6.05
C ASP A 194 3.34 -14.12 -4.55
N ILE A 195 2.52 -13.29 -3.89
CA ILE A 195 2.05 -13.48 -2.51
C ILE A 195 1.16 -14.73 -2.40
N ASP A 196 0.18 -14.89 -3.28
CA ASP A 196 -0.75 -16.03 -3.26
C ASP A 196 -0.06 -17.37 -3.51
N MET A 197 0.97 -17.36 -4.37
CA MET A 197 1.81 -18.53 -4.63
C MET A 197 2.91 -18.73 -3.58
N ARG A 198 2.95 -17.93 -2.51
CA ARG A 198 3.94 -18.00 -1.43
C ARG A 198 5.39 -17.95 -1.94
N ARG A 199 5.65 -17.25 -3.06
CA ARG A 199 6.98 -17.15 -3.68
C ARG A 199 7.96 -16.30 -2.87
N LEU A 200 7.43 -15.51 -1.94
CA LEU A 200 8.19 -14.61 -1.07
C LEU A 200 8.39 -15.21 0.33
N ASP A 201 7.74 -16.32 0.64
CA ASP A 201 7.91 -17.00 1.91
C ASP A 201 9.24 -17.76 1.93
N GLN A 202 9.93 -17.75 3.07
CA GLN A 202 11.14 -18.54 3.28
C GLN A 202 10.94 -19.62 4.35
N ASP A 203 10.27 -19.26 5.44
CA ASP A 203 9.87 -20.16 6.51
C ASP A 203 8.49 -19.72 7.05
N GLU A 204 7.81 -20.58 7.81
CA GLU A 204 6.46 -20.29 8.32
C GLU A 204 6.41 -19.22 9.42
N ASN A 205 7.56 -18.88 10.01
CA ASN A 205 7.61 -17.99 11.17
C ASN A 205 8.16 -16.58 10.84
N SER A 206 8.72 -16.38 9.65
CA SER A 206 9.36 -15.13 9.27
C SER A 206 8.37 -14.11 8.73
N GLU A 207 8.54 -12.88 9.21
CA GLU A 207 7.79 -11.73 8.75
C GLU A 207 8.43 -11.19 7.47
N THR A 208 7.74 -11.37 6.35
CA THR A 208 8.17 -10.83 5.05
C THR A 208 7.88 -9.33 4.98
N ASN A 209 8.88 -8.55 4.59
CA ASN A 209 8.77 -7.11 4.33
C ASN A 209 9.16 -6.83 2.87
N LEU A 210 8.38 -6.00 2.18
CA LEU A 210 8.69 -5.57 0.81
C LEU A 210 9.25 -4.16 0.84
N VAL A 211 10.32 -3.91 0.11
CA VAL A 211 10.88 -2.57 -0.09
C VAL A 211 10.89 -2.27 -1.58
N ILE A 212 10.20 -1.22 -2.00
CA ILE A 212 10.04 -0.83 -3.40
C ILE A 212 10.79 0.49 -3.61
N VAL A 213 11.96 0.42 -4.25
CA VAL A 213 12.78 1.61 -4.57
C VAL A 213 12.35 2.15 -5.94
N SER A 214 11.66 3.28 -5.92
CA SER A 214 10.97 3.89 -7.06
C SER A 214 11.13 5.42 -7.04
N HIS A 215 10.09 6.13 -7.48
CA HIS A 215 10.11 7.56 -7.77
C HIS A 215 8.91 8.27 -7.15
N GLY A 216 8.88 9.60 -7.25
CA GLY A 216 7.93 10.44 -6.53
C GLY A 216 6.48 10.24 -6.99
N LEU A 217 6.21 10.39 -8.30
CA LEU A 217 4.84 10.22 -8.80
C LEU A 217 4.39 8.78 -8.68
N THR A 218 5.25 7.85 -9.08
CA THR A 218 4.91 6.42 -9.10
C THR A 218 4.56 5.88 -7.71
N SER A 219 5.27 6.33 -6.66
CA SER A 219 4.93 5.96 -5.27
C SER A 219 3.57 6.51 -4.84
N ARG A 220 3.22 7.74 -5.24
CA ARG A 220 1.88 8.30 -4.98
C ARG A 220 0.78 7.55 -5.72
N VAL A 221 1.02 7.18 -6.97
CA VAL A 221 0.08 6.38 -7.77
C VAL A 221 -0.09 4.99 -7.17
N PHE A 222 0.99 4.38 -6.64
CA PHE A 222 0.89 3.14 -5.88
C PHE A 222 -0.03 3.30 -4.66
N LEU A 223 0.16 4.33 -3.85
CA LEU A 223 -0.70 4.59 -2.68
C LEU A 223 -2.16 4.82 -3.09
N MET A 224 -2.40 5.62 -4.13
CA MET A 224 -3.74 5.84 -4.68
C MET A 224 -4.40 4.54 -5.10
N LYS A 225 -3.70 3.70 -5.88
CA LYS A 225 -4.23 2.41 -6.33
C LYS A 225 -4.48 1.47 -5.16
N TRP A 226 -3.60 1.44 -4.17
CA TRP A 226 -3.68 0.53 -3.03
C TRP A 226 -4.86 0.89 -2.10
N PHE A 227 -4.96 2.17 -1.74
CA PHE A 227 -5.99 2.67 -0.84
C PHE A 227 -7.28 3.08 -1.56
N LYS A 228 -7.34 2.91 -2.88
CA LYS A 228 -8.49 3.26 -3.72
C LYS A 228 -8.88 4.73 -3.59
N TRP A 229 -7.89 5.60 -3.42
CA TRP A 229 -8.12 7.03 -3.32
C TRP A 229 -8.62 7.59 -4.65
N THR A 230 -9.45 8.63 -4.55
CA THR A 230 -10.03 9.30 -5.71
C THR A 230 -8.96 10.12 -6.44
N VAL A 231 -9.29 10.59 -7.65
CA VAL A 231 -8.41 11.48 -8.41
C VAL A 231 -8.19 12.79 -7.65
N GLU A 232 -9.24 13.36 -7.06
CA GLU A 232 -9.19 14.60 -6.27
C GLU A 232 -8.31 14.44 -5.03
N GLN A 233 -8.39 13.29 -4.35
CA GLN A 233 -7.52 12.96 -3.23
C GLN A 233 -6.06 12.82 -3.69
N PHE A 234 -5.81 12.18 -4.84
CA PHE A 234 -4.47 12.05 -5.40
C PHE A 234 -3.84 13.40 -5.79
N GLU A 235 -4.62 14.32 -6.35
CA GLU A 235 -4.10 15.62 -6.81
C GLU A 235 -3.47 16.45 -5.66
N ARG A 236 -3.98 16.27 -4.44
CA ARG A 236 -3.49 16.90 -3.20
C ARG A 236 -2.14 16.37 -2.72
N LEU A 237 -1.77 15.15 -3.12
CA LEU A 237 -0.61 14.46 -2.58
C LEU A 237 0.71 15.14 -3.00
N ASN A 238 1.59 15.31 -2.01
CA ASN A 238 2.94 15.80 -2.19
C ASN A 238 3.91 14.68 -2.54
N ASN A 239 4.85 14.95 -3.44
CA ASN A 239 5.91 14.02 -3.78
C ASN A 239 6.77 13.73 -2.55
N LEU A 240 7.17 12.47 -2.40
CA LEU A 240 8.20 12.08 -1.43
C LEU A 240 9.47 12.89 -1.68
N GLY A 241 10.20 13.30 -0.64
CA GLY A 241 11.56 13.83 -0.71
C GLY A 241 12.58 12.78 -1.14
N ASN A 242 13.80 13.19 -1.47
CA ASN A 242 14.88 12.26 -1.84
C ASN A 242 15.21 11.32 -0.67
N CYS A 243 15.19 10.01 -0.92
CA CYS A 243 15.32 8.97 0.12
C CYS A 243 14.29 9.04 1.27
N GLU A 244 13.19 9.80 1.10
CA GLU A 244 12.01 9.63 1.93
C GLU A 244 11.40 8.26 1.63
N PHE A 245 10.89 7.61 2.67
CA PHE A 245 10.14 6.37 2.55
C PHE A 245 8.85 6.42 3.33
N ARG A 246 7.86 5.67 2.86
CA ARG A 246 6.55 5.52 3.52
C ARG A 246 6.28 4.05 3.76
N VAL A 247 6.08 3.72 5.03
CA VAL A 247 5.76 2.37 5.52
C VAL A 247 4.26 2.17 5.52
N MET A 248 3.79 1.16 4.78
CA MET A 248 2.46 0.60 4.90
C MET A 248 2.59 -0.68 5.72
N GLN A 249 1.96 -0.77 6.89
CA GLN A 249 1.98 -1.98 7.71
C GLN A 249 0.61 -2.65 7.72
N LEU A 250 0.60 -3.97 7.66
CA LEU A 250 -0.60 -4.78 7.80
C LEU A 250 -1.18 -4.62 9.22
N GLY A 251 -2.38 -4.10 9.31
CA GLY A 251 -3.14 -3.96 10.56
C GLY A 251 -3.85 -5.26 10.96
N PRO A 252 -4.48 -5.28 12.16
CA PRO A 252 -5.14 -6.48 12.70
C PRO A 252 -6.31 -6.99 11.85
N SER A 253 -6.95 -6.11 11.06
CA SER A 253 -8.03 -6.49 10.14
C SER A 253 -7.56 -7.27 8.92
N GLY A 254 -6.27 -7.21 8.60
CA GLY A 254 -5.72 -7.66 7.32
C GLY A 254 -5.65 -6.58 6.24
N ASP A 255 -5.94 -5.31 6.58
CA ASP A 255 -5.72 -4.15 5.72
C ASP A 255 -4.41 -3.45 6.06
N TYR A 256 -3.75 -2.89 5.06
CA TYR A 256 -2.57 -2.06 5.30
C TYR A 256 -2.97 -0.67 5.79
N SER A 257 -2.13 -0.04 6.59
CA SER A 257 -2.27 1.35 7.04
C SER A 257 -0.93 2.08 7.06
N LEU A 258 -0.96 3.37 6.73
CA LEU A 258 0.13 4.31 6.96
C LEU A 258 0.18 4.78 8.43
N ALA A 259 -0.96 4.88 9.11
CA ALA A 259 -1.06 5.48 10.45
C ALA A 259 -0.43 4.62 11.58
N ILE A 260 0.06 3.42 11.25
CA ILE A 260 0.81 2.59 12.20
C ILE A 260 2.24 3.11 12.41
N HIS A 261 2.86 3.67 11.36
CA HIS A 261 4.26 4.13 11.40
C HIS A 261 4.42 5.63 11.25
N HIS A 262 3.39 6.34 10.80
CA HIS A 262 3.45 7.78 10.53
C HIS A 262 2.44 8.52 11.37
N THR A 263 2.86 9.67 11.90
CA THR A 263 1.98 10.52 12.71
C THR A 263 0.96 11.23 11.84
N LYS A 264 -0.10 11.75 12.47
CA LYS A 264 -1.12 12.53 11.77
C LYS A 264 -0.51 13.72 11.04
N GLU A 265 0.42 14.42 11.67
CA GLU A 265 1.09 15.60 11.14
C GLU A 265 1.93 15.26 9.89
N GLU A 266 2.59 14.09 9.88
CA GLU A 266 3.29 13.60 8.69
C GLU A 266 2.31 13.33 7.54
N LEU A 267 1.19 12.66 7.81
CA LEU A 267 0.16 12.39 6.81
C LEU A 267 -0.44 13.68 6.22
N GLU A 268 -0.71 14.68 7.05
CA GLU A 268 -1.18 16.01 6.62
C GLU A 268 -0.13 16.71 5.75
N SER A 269 1.15 16.67 6.16
CA SER A 269 2.25 17.26 5.39
C SER A 269 2.40 16.63 4.00
N TRP A 270 1.98 15.37 3.85
CA TRP A 270 1.97 14.66 2.56
C TRP A 270 0.74 14.96 1.70
N GLY A 271 -0.19 15.78 2.20
CA GLY A 271 -1.38 16.20 1.49
C GLY A 271 -2.57 15.24 1.61
N LEU A 272 -2.56 14.32 2.59
CA LEU A 272 -3.75 13.50 2.86
C LEU A 272 -4.87 14.40 3.43
N SER A 273 -6.09 14.22 2.92
CA SER A 273 -7.26 14.89 3.48
C SER A 273 -7.61 14.30 4.86
N ALA A 274 -8.41 15.04 5.64
CA ALA A 274 -8.91 14.56 6.93
C ALA A 274 -9.62 13.20 6.80
N GLU A 275 -10.41 13.02 5.73
CA GLU A 275 -11.11 11.78 5.40
C GLU A 275 -10.14 10.60 5.18
N MET A 276 -9.09 10.83 4.38
CA MET A 276 -8.05 9.82 4.14
C MET A 276 -7.32 9.44 5.44
N ILE A 277 -7.03 10.42 6.29
CA ILE A 277 -6.35 10.19 7.57
C ILE A 277 -7.22 9.35 8.51
N VAL A 278 -8.51 9.66 8.61
CA VAL A 278 -9.47 8.88 9.41
C VAL A 278 -9.54 7.43 8.91
N ASP A 279 -9.58 7.21 7.60
CA ASP A 279 -9.50 5.85 7.03
C ASP A 279 -8.19 5.14 7.40
N GLN A 280 -7.04 5.82 7.31
CA GLN A 280 -5.77 5.21 7.70
C GLN A 280 -5.72 4.87 9.20
N GLN A 281 -6.22 5.74 10.07
CA GLN A 281 -6.30 5.49 11.51
C GLN A 281 -7.24 4.32 11.82
N TRP A 282 -8.40 4.25 11.16
CA TRP A 282 -9.32 3.13 11.28
C TRP A 282 -8.65 1.81 10.86
N ARG A 283 -7.98 1.76 9.70
CA ARG A 283 -7.24 0.57 9.23
C ARG A 283 -6.15 0.11 10.19
N ALA A 284 -5.55 1.02 10.95
CA ALA A 284 -4.51 0.69 11.92
C ALA A 284 -5.04 -0.11 13.12
N THR A 285 -6.31 0.08 13.49
CA THR A 285 -6.91 -0.50 14.71
C THR A 285 -8.09 -1.42 14.47
N ALA A 286 -8.61 -1.48 13.24
CA ALA A 286 -9.81 -2.25 12.92
C ALA A 286 -9.64 -3.75 13.16
N ASN A 287 -10.74 -4.40 13.58
CA ASN A 287 -10.82 -5.85 13.74
C ASN A 287 -11.14 -6.54 12.41
N ARG A 288 -10.70 -7.79 12.26
CA ARG A 288 -10.93 -8.59 11.05
C ARG A 288 -12.42 -8.78 10.77
N GLY A 289 -12.85 -8.45 9.56
CA GLY A 289 -14.26 -8.53 9.13
C GLY A 289 -15.09 -7.29 9.44
N ALA A 290 -14.53 -6.28 10.11
CA ALA A 290 -15.16 -4.97 10.22
C ALA A 290 -15.13 -4.29 8.84
N TRP A 291 -16.28 -3.81 8.39
CA TRP A 291 -16.39 -2.93 7.23
C TRP A 291 -16.46 -1.50 7.73
N ASN A 292 -15.66 -0.60 7.13
CA ASN A 292 -15.80 0.81 7.42
C ASN A 292 -17.03 1.34 6.68
N VAL A 293 -18.20 1.21 7.32
CA VAL A 293 -19.48 1.70 6.77
C VAL A 293 -19.45 3.21 6.58
N ASP A 294 -18.67 3.92 7.41
CA ASP A 294 -18.52 5.38 7.40
C ASP A 294 -17.52 5.89 6.34
N PHE A 295 -16.65 5.02 5.81
CA PHE A 295 -15.75 5.32 4.69
C PHE A 295 -16.22 4.59 3.44
N ALA A 296 -17.33 5.07 2.91
CA ALA A 296 -17.77 4.79 1.55
C ALA A 296 -17.78 6.11 0.79
N PRO A 297 -16.62 6.60 0.30
CA PRO A 297 -16.48 7.94 -0.27
C PRO A 297 -17.51 8.23 -1.37
N TYR A 298 -17.93 7.17 -2.06
CA TYR A 298 -18.88 7.24 -3.16
C TYR A 298 -20.31 6.83 -2.82
N LEU A 299 -20.55 6.04 -1.75
CA LEU A 299 -21.91 5.64 -1.40
C LEU A 299 -22.69 6.86 -0.91
N TYR A 300 -22.14 7.59 0.07
CA TYR A 300 -22.81 8.77 0.59
C TYR A 300 -22.76 9.96 -0.38
N SER A 301 -21.72 10.10 -1.21
CA SER A 301 -21.64 11.22 -2.16
C SER A 301 -22.58 11.08 -3.36
N PHE A 302 -22.90 9.86 -3.80
CA PHE A 302 -23.81 9.62 -4.93
C PHE A 302 -25.22 9.23 -4.51
N PHE A 303 -25.37 8.60 -3.34
CA PHE A 303 -26.62 8.00 -2.88
C PHE A 303 -27.04 8.47 -1.48
N GLY A 304 -26.36 9.45 -0.88
CA GLY A 304 -26.74 9.98 0.44
C GLY A 304 -28.13 10.61 0.49
N ASP A 305 -28.66 11.02 -0.67
CA ASP A 305 -30.01 11.55 -0.82
C ASP A 305 -31.06 10.47 -1.16
N LEU A 306 -30.64 9.23 -1.43
CA LEU A 306 -31.57 8.12 -1.61
C LEU A 306 -32.13 7.76 -0.24
N LYS A 307 -33.45 7.87 -0.10
CA LYS A 307 -34.15 7.40 1.10
C LYS A 307 -33.95 5.90 1.20
N ASP A 308 -33.62 5.42 2.39
CA ASP A 308 -33.77 4.01 2.71
C ASP A 308 -35.24 3.64 2.46
N GLU A 309 -35.50 2.71 1.55
CA GLU A 309 -36.85 2.16 1.41
C GLU A 309 -37.13 1.36 2.69
N ASP A 310 -38.02 1.90 3.52
CA ASP A 310 -38.49 1.24 4.74
C ASP A 310 -38.92 -0.20 4.42
N GLU A 311 -38.25 -1.18 5.03
CA GLU A 311 -38.77 -2.54 5.21
C GLU A 311 -39.98 -2.48 6.18
N ASN A 312 -41.09 -1.87 5.75
CA ASN A 312 -42.37 -1.89 6.47
C ASN A 312 -43.52 -1.95 5.45
N GLY A 313 -43.58 -3.08 4.75
CA GLY A 313 -44.58 -3.38 3.74
C GLY A 313 -45.36 -4.66 3.97
N VAL A 314 -45.48 -5.17 5.21
CA VAL A 314 -46.45 -6.25 5.53
C VAL A 314 -46.98 -6.10 6.95
N ALA A 315 -48.00 -5.26 7.13
CA ALA A 315 -48.97 -5.43 8.20
C ALA A 315 -50.30 -4.78 7.80
N GLY A 316 -51.37 -5.58 7.72
CA GLY A 316 -52.74 -5.09 7.76
C GLY A 316 -53.68 -5.64 6.70
N ASN A 317 -54.08 -6.91 6.84
CA ASN A 317 -55.52 -7.25 6.78
C ASN A 317 -55.77 -8.66 7.32
N GLU A 318 -55.89 -8.77 8.66
CA GLU A 318 -56.73 -9.81 9.24
C GLU A 318 -58.19 -9.33 9.18
N GLN A 319 -59.03 -10.17 8.62
CA GLN A 319 -60.47 -9.95 8.55
C GLN A 319 -61.11 -10.06 9.95
N SER A 320 -62.25 -9.36 10.09
CA SER A 320 -63.51 -9.92 10.59
C SER A 320 -63.94 -9.70 12.07
N ILE A 321 -64.98 -8.85 12.21
CA ILE A 321 -66.26 -8.99 12.96
C ILE A 321 -66.31 -8.69 14.49
N ILE A 322 -67.44 -8.02 14.86
CA ILE A 322 -68.20 -7.96 16.13
C ILE A 322 -67.74 -6.86 17.11
N ALA A 323 -68.54 -5.89 17.59
CA ALA A 323 -69.97 -5.53 17.52
C ALA A 323 -70.12 -4.01 17.66
#